data_AF-A0A9P9GLF5-F1
#
_entry.id   AF-A0A9P9GLF5-F1
#
_cell.length_a   1.000
_cell.length_b   1.000
_cell.length_c   1.000
_cell.angle_alpha   90.00
_cell.angle_beta   90.00
_cell.angle_gamma   90.00
#
_symmetry.space_group_name_H-M   'P 1'
#
loop_
_entity.id
_entity.type
_entity.pdbx_description
1 polymer ?
#
loop_
_entity_poly.entity_id
_entity_poly.type
_entity_poly.pdbx_seq_one_letter_code
_entity_poly.pdbx_strand_id
1 'polypeptide(L)'
;MDEELESEDPAIEYLQKHIDNLVPDVFKIRVSPQGVLTSNSTDQKDDNTLCPYRPPLEATERPDGIEVIPRSDLEELDRLGSLVDLIIVDELEGRCVGFTTEYIPGGTLEEKKSRTFKLKWLTQLITVIDELNLNLGIAHQDVAPRNLLINEATDSIMIFDFNFSIRSEEPSYSEARNDIKGEQHVLEIEQKDWAQHPDVQLDRPVSEFREVLREWSKKRHAGKQITAYKNAPNFIDWPDTPELPSFEVVIYYGGKPTTELQVRWSTERKMRLEQSKTVLNWQRPPQSKLKPGDRILETGEFITRA
;
A
#
# COMPACT_ATOMS: atom_id res chain seq x y z
N MET A 1 24.28 6.47 -2.65
CA MET A 1 24.65 6.57 -4.06
C MET A 1 23.33 6.50 -4.78
N ASP A 2 22.69 7.65 -4.85
CA ASP A 2 21.46 7.84 -5.60
C ASP A 2 21.90 7.99 -7.05
N GLU A 3 21.87 6.88 -7.77
CA GLU A 3 21.84 6.90 -9.22
C GLU A 3 20.40 6.53 -9.61
N GLU A 4 19.76 7.53 -10.20
CA GLU A 4 18.57 7.47 -11.03
C GLU A 4 18.24 6.05 -11.53
N LEU A 5 17.04 5.56 -11.17
CA LEU A 5 16.37 4.46 -11.88
C LEU A 5 15.92 4.96 -13.27
N GLU A 6 16.86 5.42 -14.10
CA GLU A 6 16.67 5.63 -15.53
C GLU A 6 16.95 4.33 -16.29
N SER A 7 16.04 3.38 -16.17
CA SER A 7 15.50 2.70 -17.35
C SER A 7 14.18 2.04 -16.95
N GLU A 8 13.06 2.68 -17.30
CA GLU A 8 11.84 1.91 -17.51
C GLU A 8 12.21 0.79 -18.50
N ASP A 9 12.06 -0.47 -18.10
CA ASP A 9 12.30 -1.61 -18.98
C ASP A 9 11.58 -1.34 -20.31
N PRO A 10 12.22 -1.40 -21.50
CA PRO A 10 11.54 -1.25 -22.77
C PRO A 10 10.26 -2.09 -22.86
N ALA A 11 10.19 -3.21 -22.11
CA ALA A 11 8.97 -3.99 -21.95
C ALA A 11 7.80 -3.22 -21.31
N ILE A 12 8.02 -2.38 -20.30
CA ILE A 12 7.00 -1.55 -19.64
C ILE A 12 6.48 -0.49 -20.62
N GLU A 13 7.37 0.24 -21.30
CA GLU A 13 6.95 1.22 -22.30
C GLU A 13 6.16 0.57 -23.44
N TYR A 14 6.58 -0.61 -23.89
CA TYR A 14 5.86 -1.35 -24.93
C TYR A 14 4.53 -1.89 -24.44
N LEU A 15 4.46 -2.37 -23.19
CA LEU A 15 3.20 -2.80 -22.58
C LEU A 15 2.20 -1.64 -22.50
N GLN A 16 2.63 -0.47 -22.04
CA GLN A 16 1.78 0.74 -21.93
C GLN A 16 1.13 1.11 -23.27
N LYS A 17 1.81 0.90 -24.41
CA LYS A 17 1.25 1.18 -25.75
C LYS A 17 0.08 0.26 -26.13
N HIS A 18 0.02 -0.94 -25.56
CA HIS A 18 -0.94 -1.98 -25.96
C HIS A 18 -1.96 -2.34 -24.89
N ILE A 19 -1.66 -2.11 -23.61
CA ILE A 19 -2.42 -2.60 -22.45
C ILE A 19 -3.92 -2.27 -22.54
N ASP A 20 -4.25 -1.08 -23.03
CA ASP A 20 -5.62 -0.58 -23.16
C ASP A 20 -6.47 -1.32 -24.21
N ASN A 21 -5.80 -1.92 -25.19
CA ASN A 21 -6.43 -2.64 -26.29
C ASN A 21 -6.43 -4.16 -26.10
N LEU A 22 -5.78 -4.67 -25.05
CA LEU A 22 -5.81 -6.08 -24.73
C LEU A 22 -7.20 -6.46 -24.20
N VAL A 23 -7.67 -7.64 -24.60
CA VAL A 23 -8.86 -8.24 -23.99
C VAL A 23 -8.53 -8.68 -22.55
N PRO A 24 -9.53 -8.79 -21.66
CA PRO A 24 -9.35 -9.51 -20.40
C PRO A 24 -8.71 -10.89 -20.62
N ASP A 25 -7.98 -11.41 -19.63
CA ASP A 25 -7.33 -12.73 -19.67
C ASP A 25 -6.15 -12.90 -20.64
N VAL A 26 -5.61 -11.82 -21.21
CA VAL A 26 -4.28 -11.89 -21.85
C VAL A 26 -3.20 -11.97 -20.78
N PHE A 27 -2.56 -13.13 -20.66
CA PHE A 27 -1.51 -13.37 -19.68
C PHE A 27 -0.10 -13.06 -20.19
N LYS A 28 0.06 -13.02 -21.51
CA LYS A 28 1.36 -12.80 -22.15
C LYS A 28 1.20 -12.13 -23.50
N ILE A 29 2.07 -11.16 -23.76
CA ILE A 29 2.22 -10.55 -25.07
C ILE A 29 3.63 -10.76 -25.59
N ARG A 30 3.77 -10.76 -26.92
CA ARG A 30 5.07 -10.69 -27.59
C ARG A 30 5.10 -9.44 -28.44
N VAL A 31 6.14 -8.65 -28.28
CA VAL A 31 6.35 -7.41 -29.03
C VAL A 31 7.63 -7.51 -29.87
N SER A 32 7.66 -6.86 -31.02
CA SER A 32 8.87 -6.72 -31.83
C SER A 32 9.90 -5.84 -31.11
N PRO A 33 11.17 -5.79 -31.57
CA PRO A 33 12.16 -4.85 -31.04
C PRO A 33 11.74 -3.37 -31.14
N GLN A 34 10.77 -3.05 -32.01
CA GLN A 34 10.19 -1.71 -32.19
C GLN A 34 8.93 -1.50 -31.33
N GLY A 35 8.58 -2.45 -30.46
CA GLY A 35 7.41 -2.36 -29.59
C GLY A 35 6.08 -2.64 -30.28
N VAL A 36 6.06 -3.30 -31.45
CA VAL A 36 4.81 -3.66 -32.15
C VAL A 36 4.31 -5.00 -31.63
N LEU A 37 3.03 -5.08 -31.21
CA LEU A 37 2.41 -6.33 -30.78
C LEU A 37 2.40 -7.36 -31.92
N THR A 38 3.03 -8.51 -31.70
CA THR A 38 3.12 -9.61 -32.67
C THR A 38 2.19 -10.77 -32.33
N SER A 39 1.95 -11.03 -31.05
CA SER A 39 1.00 -12.05 -30.58
C SER A 39 0.62 -11.82 -29.11
N ASN A 40 -0.51 -12.37 -28.70
CA ASN A 40 -0.91 -12.52 -27.30
C ASN A 40 -1.25 -13.99 -26.99
N SER A 41 -1.27 -14.33 -25.70
CA SER A 41 -1.66 -15.65 -25.19
C SER A 41 -2.69 -15.48 -24.07
N THR A 42 -3.75 -16.27 -24.17
CA THR A 42 -4.76 -16.49 -23.13
C THR A 42 -4.64 -17.90 -22.52
N ASP A 43 -3.53 -18.61 -22.81
CA ASP A 43 -3.28 -19.93 -22.22
C ASP A 43 -3.01 -19.77 -20.72
N GLN A 44 -3.79 -20.48 -19.90
CA GLN A 44 -3.68 -20.49 -18.45
C GLN A 44 -2.26 -20.85 -17.96
N LYS A 45 -1.46 -21.56 -18.76
CA LYS A 45 -0.05 -21.86 -18.42
C LYS A 45 0.85 -20.63 -18.42
N ASP A 46 0.49 -19.60 -19.19
CA ASP A 46 1.20 -18.32 -19.22
C ASP A 46 0.74 -17.38 -18.09
N ASP A 47 -0.29 -17.74 -17.31
CA ASP A 47 -0.82 -16.93 -16.20
C ASP A 47 0.07 -17.01 -14.95
N ASN A 48 0.85 -15.96 -14.73
CA ASN A 48 1.70 -15.79 -13.55
C ASN A 48 1.06 -14.92 -12.47
N THR A 49 -0.26 -14.68 -12.53
CA THR A 49 -0.97 -13.88 -11.53
C THR A 49 -0.86 -14.53 -10.15
N LEU A 50 -0.47 -13.76 -9.14
CA LEU A 50 -0.41 -14.23 -7.75
C LEU A 50 -1.79 -14.10 -7.09
N CYS A 51 -2.19 -15.14 -6.38
CA CYS A 51 -3.37 -15.19 -5.53
C CYS A 51 -2.93 -15.13 -4.06
N PRO A 52 -3.19 -14.02 -3.35
CA PRO A 52 -2.90 -13.91 -1.93
C PRO A 52 -3.63 -14.98 -1.13
N TYR A 53 -2.98 -15.47 -0.07
CA TYR A 53 -3.68 -16.24 0.94
C TYR A 53 -4.59 -15.31 1.74
N ARG A 54 -5.86 -15.69 1.82
CA ARG A 54 -6.91 -14.96 2.52
C ARG A 54 -7.41 -15.86 3.65
N PRO A 55 -7.18 -15.53 4.93
CA PRO A 55 -7.65 -16.38 6.02
C PRO A 55 -9.19 -16.39 6.09
N PRO A 56 -9.80 -17.48 6.55
CA PRO A 56 -11.23 -17.49 6.91
C PRO A 56 -11.54 -16.35 7.90
N LEU A 57 -12.73 -15.75 7.81
CA LEU A 57 -13.12 -14.67 8.71
C LEU A 57 -13.04 -15.08 10.19
N GLU A 58 -13.37 -16.32 10.50
CA GLU A 58 -13.33 -16.90 11.85
C GLU A 58 -11.90 -17.06 12.39
N ALA A 59 -10.91 -17.14 11.49
CA ALA A 59 -9.50 -17.22 11.85
C ALA A 59 -8.85 -15.84 11.99
N THR A 60 -9.60 -14.75 11.78
CA THR A 60 -9.11 -13.38 11.94
C THR A 60 -9.50 -12.80 13.29
N GLU A 61 -8.55 -12.22 14.00
CA GLU A 61 -8.83 -11.37 15.16
C GLU A 61 -9.31 -10.01 14.68
N ARG A 62 -10.53 -9.64 15.05
CA ARG A 62 -11.18 -8.39 14.64
C ARG A 62 -11.46 -7.52 15.86
N PRO A 63 -11.14 -6.21 15.81
CA PRO A 63 -11.57 -5.29 16.85
C PRO A 63 -13.10 -5.25 16.98
N ASP A 64 -13.60 -5.10 18.19
CA ASP A 64 -15.02 -4.96 18.46
C ASP A 64 -15.62 -3.76 17.71
N GLY A 65 -16.82 -3.94 17.16
CA GLY A 65 -17.56 -2.87 16.48
C GLY A 65 -17.15 -2.59 15.04
N ILE A 66 -16.22 -3.37 14.46
CA ILE A 66 -15.93 -3.31 13.02
C ILE A 66 -16.98 -4.11 12.25
N GLU A 67 -17.67 -3.43 11.34
CA GLU A 67 -18.65 -4.04 10.44
C GLU A 67 -17.95 -4.93 9.40
N VAL A 68 -18.60 -6.05 9.07
CA VAL A 68 -18.21 -6.90 7.96
C VAL A 68 -19.18 -6.67 6.83
N ILE A 69 -18.66 -6.22 5.71
CA ILE A 69 -19.45 -5.92 4.52
C ILE A 69 -19.13 -7.01 3.47
N PRO A 70 -20.14 -7.72 2.95
CA PRO A 70 -19.97 -8.60 1.80
C PRO A 70 -19.42 -7.84 0.60
N ARG A 71 -18.67 -8.52 -0.25
CA ARG A 71 -18.05 -7.88 -1.42
C ARG A 71 -19.05 -7.34 -2.41
N SER A 72 -20.12 -8.09 -2.64
CA SER A 72 -21.22 -7.73 -3.53
C SER A 72 -21.92 -6.45 -3.13
N ASP A 73 -21.80 -6.02 -1.88
CA ASP A 73 -22.40 -4.79 -1.37
C ASP A 73 -21.50 -3.56 -1.57
N LEU A 74 -20.31 -3.72 -2.17
CA LEU A 74 -19.36 -2.63 -2.39
C LEU A 74 -19.25 -2.21 -3.86
N GLU A 75 -19.13 -0.90 -4.04
CA GLU A 75 -18.80 -0.27 -5.31
C GLU A 75 -17.30 0.06 -5.33
N GLU A 76 -16.57 -0.45 -6.33
CA GLU A 76 -15.15 -0.13 -6.50
C GLU A 76 -15.03 1.26 -7.16
N LEU A 77 -14.46 2.23 -6.43
CA LEU A 77 -14.19 3.58 -6.93
C LEU A 77 -12.77 3.71 -7.51
N ASP A 78 -11.78 3.14 -6.82
CA ASP A 78 -10.39 3.14 -7.27
C ASP A 78 -9.58 2.03 -6.56
N ARG A 79 -8.32 1.82 -7.01
CA ARG A 79 -7.35 0.92 -6.38
C ARG A 79 -6.10 1.67 -6.00
N LEU A 80 -5.74 1.56 -4.72
CA LEU A 80 -4.55 2.18 -4.16
C LEU A 80 -3.25 1.40 -4.53
N GLY A 81 -3.35 0.13 -4.93
CA GLY A 81 -2.19 -0.65 -5.37
C GLY A 81 -2.47 -2.13 -5.58
N SER A 82 -1.45 -2.87 -6.08
CA SER A 82 -1.49 -4.33 -6.10
C SER A 82 -1.47 -4.86 -4.67
N LEU A 83 -2.25 -5.91 -4.40
CA LEU A 83 -2.35 -6.54 -3.07
C LEU A 83 -2.92 -5.63 -1.96
N VAL A 84 -3.39 -4.42 -2.29
CA VAL A 84 -4.18 -3.61 -1.38
C VAL A 84 -5.60 -4.16 -1.42
N ASP A 85 -5.86 -4.98 -0.43
CA ASP A 85 -7.07 -5.75 -0.25
C ASP A 85 -7.99 -4.94 0.71
N LEU A 86 -9.33 -4.92 0.49
CA LEU A 86 -10.37 -4.18 1.26
C LEU A 86 -11.11 -5.11 2.29
N ILE A 87 -11.58 -4.66 3.49
CA ILE A 87 -12.23 -5.53 4.51
C ILE A 87 -13.55 -5.88 3.88
N ILE A 88 -13.57 -7.11 3.42
CA ILE A 88 -14.61 -7.68 2.63
C ILE A 88 -14.58 -9.18 2.98
N VAL A 89 -15.72 -9.85 2.82
CA VAL A 89 -15.79 -11.32 2.82
C VAL A 89 -15.95 -11.80 1.38
N ASP A 90 -15.10 -12.74 0.92
CA ASP A 90 -15.35 -13.39 -0.36
C ASP A 90 -16.63 -14.23 -0.32
N GLU A 91 -17.31 -14.29 -1.46
CA GLU A 91 -18.55 -15.07 -1.60
C GLU A 91 -18.30 -16.57 -1.83
N LEU A 92 -17.04 -16.95 -2.06
CA LEU A 92 -16.67 -18.31 -2.41
C LEU A 92 -16.54 -19.19 -1.17
N GLU A 93 -15.84 -18.69 -0.16
CA GLU A 93 -15.40 -19.46 1.00
C GLU A 93 -15.52 -18.67 2.31
N GLY A 94 -16.06 -17.44 2.29
CA GLY A 94 -16.24 -16.62 3.49
C GLY A 94 -14.94 -16.01 4.01
N ARG A 95 -13.93 -15.80 3.15
CA ARG A 95 -12.58 -15.38 3.60
C ARG A 95 -12.43 -13.87 3.68
N CYS A 96 -11.60 -13.42 4.62
CA CYS A 96 -11.22 -12.02 4.73
C CYS A 96 -10.34 -11.65 3.53
N VAL A 97 -10.89 -10.79 2.68
CA VAL A 97 -10.27 -10.33 1.45
C VAL A 97 -9.60 -8.95 1.60
N GLY A 98 -9.41 -8.40 2.83
CA GLY A 98 -8.59 -7.18 3.05
C GLY A 98 -8.99 -6.20 4.17
N PHE A 99 -8.69 -4.88 4.05
CA PHE A 99 -9.11 -3.71 4.87
C PHE A 99 -9.58 -2.46 4.09
N THR A 100 -10.79 -1.93 4.38
CA THR A 100 -11.36 -0.73 3.73
C THR A 100 -11.46 0.40 4.75
N THR A 101 -11.28 1.63 4.28
CA THR A 101 -11.40 2.85 5.09
C THR A 101 -12.43 3.78 4.46
N GLU A 102 -12.87 4.78 5.23
CA GLU A 102 -13.73 5.83 4.70
C GLU A 102 -13.05 6.56 3.54
N TYR A 103 -13.76 6.71 2.42
CA TYR A 103 -13.26 7.47 1.29
C TYR A 103 -13.16 8.95 1.66
N ILE A 104 -11.94 9.51 1.58
CA ILE A 104 -11.68 10.92 1.84
C ILE A 104 -11.59 11.67 0.51
N PRO A 105 -12.59 12.49 0.12
CA PRO A 105 -12.62 13.17 -1.18
C PRO A 105 -11.47 14.17 -1.40
N GLY A 106 -10.82 14.57 -0.31
CA GLY A 106 -9.65 15.43 -0.38
C GLY A 106 -8.46 14.75 -1.04
N GLY A 107 -8.38 13.42 -1.13
CA GLY A 107 -7.25 12.73 -1.77
C GLY A 107 -5.90 13.03 -1.11
N THR A 108 -4.85 12.47 -1.70
CA THR A 108 -3.50 12.52 -1.14
C THR A 108 -2.80 13.86 -1.40
N LEU A 109 -1.73 14.14 -0.67
CA LEU A 109 -0.87 15.29 -0.97
C LEU A 109 -0.09 15.11 -2.28
N GLU A 110 0.20 13.86 -2.68
CA GLU A 110 0.87 13.56 -3.93
C GLU A 110 -0.02 13.81 -5.16
N GLU A 111 -1.30 13.45 -5.08
CA GLU A 111 -2.30 13.68 -6.14
C GLU A 111 -2.55 15.17 -6.36
N LYS A 112 -2.68 15.94 -5.27
CA LYS A 112 -3.06 17.36 -5.32
C LYS A 112 -1.85 18.27 -5.05
N LYS A 113 -0.82 18.20 -5.90
CA LYS A 113 0.42 18.99 -5.76
C LYS A 113 0.23 20.51 -5.67
N SER A 114 -0.84 21.04 -6.29
CA SER A 114 -1.17 22.47 -6.24
C SER A 114 -1.79 22.93 -4.91
N ARG A 115 -2.10 21.99 -4.00
CA ARG A 115 -2.69 22.29 -2.71
C ARG A 115 -1.70 23.06 -1.83
N THR A 116 -2.17 24.14 -1.23
CA THR A 116 -1.41 24.86 -0.20
C THR A 116 -1.28 23.98 1.05
N PHE A 117 -0.05 23.61 1.40
CA PHE A 117 0.26 22.87 2.61
C PHE A 117 0.26 23.81 3.82
N LYS A 118 -0.47 23.42 4.87
CA LYS A 118 -0.72 24.26 6.04
C LYS A 118 0.20 23.93 7.20
N LEU A 119 0.67 24.94 7.94
CA LEU A 119 1.44 24.74 9.18
C LEU A 119 0.65 23.92 10.20
N LYS A 120 -0.68 24.11 10.25
CA LYS A 120 -1.60 23.29 11.04
C LYS A 120 -1.46 21.80 10.73
N TRP A 121 -1.37 21.43 9.45
CA TRP A 121 -1.25 20.03 9.04
C TRP A 121 0.10 19.44 9.43
N LEU A 122 1.19 20.22 9.36
CA LEU A 122 2.48 19.78 9.91
C LEU A 122 2.37 19.47 11.41
N THR A 123 1.76 20.37 12.20
CA THR A 123 1.58 20.17 13.65
C THR A 123 0.73 18.95 13.95
N GLN A 124 -0.34 18.72 13.19
CA GLN A 124 -1.17 17.52 13.33
C GLN A 124 -0.36 16.26 12.99
N LEU A 125 0.39 16.27 11.89
CA LEU A 125 1.20 15.12 11.46
C LEU A 125 2.21 14.73 12.53
N ILE A 126 3.05 15.66 13.01
CA ILE A 126 4.05 15.33 14.05
C ILE A 126 3.40 14.87 15.35
N THR A 127 2.21 15.36 15.68
CA THR A 127 1.44 14.90 16.85
C THR A 127 1.00 13.46 16.66
N VAL A 128 0.51 13.10 15.47
CA VAL A 128 0.14 11.71 15.14
C VAL A 128 1.37 10.80 15.14
N ILE A 129 2.51 11.26 14.63
CA ILE A 129 3.76 10.49 14.66
C ILE A 129 4.25 10.28 16.11
N ASP A 130 4.13 11.27 16.98
CA ASP A 130 4.39 11.10 18.42
C ASP A 130 3.43 10.11 19.06
N GLU A 131 2.14 10.18 18.74
CA GLU A 131 1.15 9.22 19.24
C GLU A 131 1.51 7.79 18.82
N LEU A 132 1.81 7.58 17.54
CA LEU A 132 2.22 6.28 17.01
C LEU A 132 3.49 5.77 17.71
N ASN A 133 4.57 6.56 17.71
CA ASN A 133 5.86 6.08 18.18
C ASN A 133 5.97 6.03 19.72
N LEU A 134 5.47 7.06 20.41
CA LEU A 134 5.69 7.25 21.85
C LEU A 134 4.55 6.71 22.70
N ASN A 135 3.31 6.70 22.20
CA ASN A 135 2.16 6.19 22.93
C ASN A 135 1.83 4.74 22.56
N LEU A 136 1.84 4.41 21.26
CA LEU A 136 1.39 3.12 20.73
C LEU A 136 2.53 2.15 20.36
N GLY A 137 3.78 2.60 20.35
CA GLY A 137 4.95 1.76 20.04
C GLY A 137 5.02 1.29 18.58
N ILE A 138 4.36 2.01 17.66
CA ILE A 138 4.30 1.72 16.23
C ILE A 138 5.17 2.73 15.47
N ALA A 139 5.96 2.23 14.52
CA ALA A 139 6.60 3.04 13.49
C ALA A 139 5.86 2.85 12.17
N HIS A 140 5.58 3.94 11.45
CA HIS A 140 4.90 3.85 10.15
C HIS A 140 5.84 3.40 9.04
N GLN A 141 7.12 3.82 9.08
CA GLN A 141 8.16 3.52 8.08
C GLN A 141 7.89 4.00 6.65
N ASP A 142 6.82 4.74 6.39
CA ASP A 142 6.52 5.25 5.03
C ASP A 142 5.71 6.55 5.06
N VAL A 143 6.13 7.49 5.91
CA VAL A 143 5.52 8.82 5.99
C VAL A 143 5.91 9.61 4.74
N ALA A 144 5.04 9.58 3.73
CA ALA A 144 5.26 10.21 2.43
C ALA A 144 3.99 10.89 1.91
N PRO A 145 4.08 11.87 0.98
CA PRO A 145 2.90 12.58 0.45
C PRO A 145 1.79 11.68 -0.10
N ARG A 146 2.14 10.51 -0.65
CA ARG A 146 1.19 9.49 -1.12
C ARG A 146 0.38 8.82 0.00
N ASN A 147 0.91 8.80 1.22
CA ASN A 147 0.31 8.19 2.41
C ASN A 147 -0.32 9.24 3.35
N LEU A 148 -0.46 10.49 2.88
CA LEU A 148 -1.04 11.61 3.63
C LEU A 148 -2.28 12.15 2.90
N LEU A 149 -3.43 11.99 3.54
CA LEU A 149 -4.73 12.46 3.06
C LEU A 149 -5.15 13.74 3.77
N ILE A 150 -5.93 14.59 3.10
CA ILE A 150 -6.56 15.74 3.74
C ILE A 150 -8.07 15.51 3.80
N ASN A 151 -8.63 15.49 5.00
CA ASN A 151 -10.07 15.61 5.18
C ASN A 151 -10.45 17.10 5.07
N GLU A 152 -11.07 17.47 3.95
CA GLU A 152 -11.45 18.85 3.66
C GLU A 152 -12.59 19.35 4.56
N ALA A 153 -13.46 18.46 5.04
CA ALA A 153 -14.59 18.84 5.90
C ALA A 153 -14.13 19.29 7.30
N THR A 154 -13.09 18.64 7.83
CA THR A 154 -12.50 18.94 9.15
C THR A 154 -11.21 19.76 9.05
N ASP A 155 -10.72 20.01 7.83
CA ASP A 155 -9.43 20.62 7.56
C ASP A 155 -8.29 19.95 8.34
N SER A 156 -8.22 18.61 8.27
CA SER A 156 -7.25 17.82 9.01
C SER A 156 -6.45 16.89 8.11
N ILE A 157 -5.15 16.76 8.40
CA ILE A 157 -4.33 15.70 7.80
C ILE A 157 -4.63 14.36 8.45
N MET A 158 -4.58 13.31 7.63
CA MET A 158 -4.70 11.91 8.04
C MET A 158 -3.53 11.15 7.43
N ILE A 159 -3.02 10.17 8.16
CA ILE A 159 -2.02 9.23 7.67
C ILE A 159 -2.70 7.87 7.44
N PHE A 160 -2.34 7.19 6.36
CA PHE A 160 -2.85 5.86 6.02
C PHE A 160 -1.75 5.02 5.39
N ASP A 161 -2.08 3.77 5.05
CA ASP A 161 -1.14 2.80 4.46
C ASP A 161 -0.02 2.38 5.42
N PHE A 162 -0.42 1.67 6.48
CA PHE A 162 0.46 1.11 7.49
C PHE A 162 1.14 -0.20 7.03
N ASN A 163 1.18 -0.51 5.73
CA ASN A 163 1.73 -1.78 5.22
C ASN A 163 3.21 -1.99 5.55
N PHE A 164 3.98 -0.91 5.68
CA PHE A 164 5.37 -0.96 6.11
C PHE A 164 5.56 -0.76 7.61
N SER A 165 4.46 -0.63 8.36
CA SER A 165 4.55 -0.38 9.79
C SER A 165 5.14 -1.56 10.54
N ILE A 166 5.89 -1.25 11.57
CA ILE A 166 6.59 -2.23 12.40
C ILE A 166 6.43 -1.88 13.87
N ARG A 167 6.46 -2.90 14.73
CA ARG A 167 6.74 -2.71 16.15
C ARG A 167 8.23 -2.40 16.32
N SER A 168 8.57 -1.42 17.15
CA SER A 168 9.97 -1.11 17.48
C SER A 168 10.66 -2.38 18.01
N GLU A 169 11.73 -2.85 17.33
CA GLU A 169 12.51 -4.10 17.48
C GLU A 169 12.23 -5.26 16.49
N GLU A 170 11.35 -5.13 15.49
CA GLU A 170 11.20 -6.19 14.48
C GLU A 170 12.40 -6.31 13.52
N PRO A 171 12.80 -7.53 13.09
CA PRO A 171 13.96 -7.77 12.22
C PRO A 171 13.88 -7.09 10.84
N SER A 172 12.68 -6.74 10.39
CA SER A 172 12.36 -6.01 9.15
C SER A 172 12.57 -4.50 9.26
N TYR A 173 13.04 -4.00 10.40
CA TYR A 173 13.32 -2.59 10.64
C TYR A 173 14.32 -2.01 9.63
N SER A 174 13.94 -0.91 8.98
CA SER A 174 14.82 -0.17 8.08
C SER A 174 15.23 1.16 8.72
N GLU A 175 16.51 1.31 9.07
CA GLU A 175 17.03 2.57 9.61
C GLU A 175 16.84 3.73 8.61
N ALA A 176 16.83 3.45 7.30
CA ALA A 176 16.59 4.46 6.26
C ALA A 176 15.16 5.00 6.24
N ARG A 177 14.20 4.30 6.86
CA ARG A 177 12.77 4.65 6.93
C ARG A 177 12.35 5.07 8.33
N ASN A 178 13.32 5.32 9.21
CA ASN A 178 13.10 5.51 10.62
C ASN A 178 12.35 6.82 10.92
N ASP A 179 11.14 6.69 11.44
CA ASP A 179 10.32 7.75 11.99
C ASP A 179 10.36 7.79 13.54
N ILE A 180 11.03 6.83 14.20
CA ILE A 180 11.20 6.76 15.67
C ILE A 180 12.37 7.64 16.13
N LYS A 181 13.58 7.41 15.61
CA LYS A 181 14.76 8.14 16.08
C LYS A 181 14.83 9.50 15.38
N GLY A 182 14.72 10.55 16.17
CA GLY A 182 14.85 11.92 15.68
C GLY A 182 16.25 12.29 15.19
N GLU A 183 17.30 11.53 15.54
CA GLU A 183 18.71 11.91 15.31
C GLU A 183 19.06 12.18 13.84
N GLN A 184 18.57 11.35 12.91
CA GLN A 184 18.82 11.52 11.49
C GLN A 184 18.01 12.69 10.90
N HIS A 185 16.81 12.92 11.42
CA HIS A 185 15.96 14.05 11.06
C HIS A 185 16.52 15.39 11.56
N VAL A 186 17.21 15.43 12.70
CA VAL A 186 17.77 16.68 13.27
C VAL A 186 18.83 17.28 12.38
N LEU A 187 19.76 16.45 11.88
CA LEU A 187 20.84 16.95 11.01
C LEU A 187 20.24 17.58 9.75
N GLU A 188 19.19 17.00 9.18
CA GLU A 188 18.51 17.55 8.01
C GLU A 188 17.67 18.80 8.33
N ILE A 189 16.92 18.80 9.44
CA ILE A 189 16.07 19.93 9.84
C ILE A 189 16.92 21.13 10.30
N GLU A 190 17.99 20.88 11.04
CA GLU A 190 18.80 21.91 11.68
C GLU A 190 19.96 22.39 10.80
N GLN A 191 20.62 21.51 10.02
CA GLN A 191 21.86 21.85 9.32
C GLN A 191 21.69 22.14 7.82
N LYS A 192 20.58 21.73 7.19
CA LYS A 192 20.31 22.10 5.79
C LYS A 192 19.64 23.47 5.70
N ASP A 193 19.96 24.19 4.64
CA ASP A 193 19.20 25.37 4.23
C ASP A 193 17.91 24.93 3.52
N TRP A 194 16.78 25.46 3.97
CA TRP A 194 15.47 25.10 3.45
C TRP A 194 15.10 26.05 2.32
N ALA A 195 15.25 25.59 1.08
CA ALA A 195 14.71 26.26 -0.10
C ALA A 195 13.32 25.69 -0.41
N GLN A 196 12.32 26.57 -0.55
CA GLN A 196 11.00 26.15 -0.98
C GLN A 196 11.05 25.70 -2.45
N HIS A 197 10.53 24.51 -2.72
CA HIS A 197 10.39 24.02 -4.09
C HIS A 197 9.39 24.90 -4.87
N PRO A 198 9.63 25.24 -6.15
CA PRO A 198 8.75 26.13 -6.92
C PRO A 198 7.29 25.68 -6.99
N ASP A 199 7.06 24.36 -7.00
CA ASP A 199 5.72 23.78 -7.10
C ASP A 199 5.00 23.69 -5.75
N VAL A 200 5.67 23.97 -4.63
CA VAL A 200 5.09 23.86 -3.29
C VAL A 200 4.52 25.20 -2.88
N GLN A 201 3.26 25.19 -2.43
CA GLN A 201 2.60 26.35 -1.84
C GLN A 201 2.45 26.14 -0.33
N LEU A 202 2.83 27.14 0.46
CA LEU A 202 2.73 27.12 1.92
C LEU A 202 1.83 28.25 2.41
N ASP A 203 1.05 28.01 3.47
CA ASP A 203 0.21 29.04 4.10
C ASP A 203 1.02 30.00 5.00
N ARG A 204 2.25 29.61 5.35
CA ARG A 204 3.19 30.34 6.19
C ARG A 204 4.60 30.32 5.58
N PRO A 205 5.50 31.24 5.97
CA PRO A 205 6.90 31.18 5.56
C PRO A 205 7.58 29.89 6.02
N VAL A 206 8.52 29.38 5.21
CA VAL A 206 9.33 28.17 5.51
C VAL A 206 9.97 28.21 6.90
N SER A 207 10.35 29.40 7.39
CA SER A 207 10.94 29.59 8.71
C SER A 207 10.02 29.13 9.86
N GLU A 208 8.71 29.32 9.73
CA GLU A 208 7.75 28.89 10.77
C GLU A 208 7.63 27.36 10.83
N PHE A 209 7.60 26.69 9.66
CA PHE A 209 7.61 25.23 9.59
C PHE A 209 8.89 24.64 10.21
N ARG A 210 10.03 25.26 9.89
CA ARG A 210 11.33 24.86 10.42
C ARG A 210 11.42 25.04 11.94
N GLU A 211 10.84 26.12 12.47
CA GLU A 211 10.81 26.36 13.93
C GLU A 211 9.99 25.29 14.66
N VAL A 212 8.80 24.95 14.13
CA VAL A 212 7.96 23.88 14.70
C VAL A 212 8.70 22.54 14.73
N LEU A 213 9.33 22.15 13.62
CA LEU A 213 10.10 20.89 13.54
C LEU A 213 11.32 20.89 14.45
N ARG A 214 12.02 22.02 14.57
CA ARG A 214 13.14 22.18 15.50
C ARG A 214 12.70 21.97 16.94
N GLU A 215 11.63 22.62 17.36
CA GLU A 215 11.12 22.49 18.73
C GLU A 215 10.59 21.08 19.01
N TRP A 216 9.91 20.46 18.03
CA TRP A 216 9.49 19.06 18.12
C TRP A 216 10.68 18.11 18.27
N SER A 217 11.70 18.28 17.43
CA SER A 217 12.93 17.49 17.49
C SER A 217 13.63 17.61 18.84
N LYS A 218 13.85 18.84 19.35
CA LYS A 218 14.45 19.07 20.67
C LYS A 218 13.67 18.37 21.79
N LYS A 219 12.34 18.44 21.75
CA LYS A 219 11.47 17.75 22.73
C LYS A 219 11.66 16.23 22.67
N ARG A 220 11.73 15.64 21.47
CA ARG A 220 12.02 14.21 21.32
C ARG A 220 13.39 13.85 21.91
N HIS A 221 14.43 14.63 21.63
CA HIS A 221 15.79 14.37 22.15
C HIS A 221 15.87 14.46 23.67
N ALA A 222 15.17 15.43 24.28
CA ALA A 222 15.10 15.56 25.73
C ALA A 222 14.17 14.53 26.40
N GLY A 223 13.24 13.95 25.64
CA GLY A 223 12.21 13.02 26.10
C GLY A 223 12.68 11.56 26.19
N LYS A 224 11.77 10.69 26.64
CA LYS A 224 12.01 9.25 26.71
C LYS A 224 12.11 8.67 25.29
N GLN A 225 13.24 8.07 24.97
CA GLN A 225 13.41 7.29 23.74
C GLN A 225 12.75 5.92 23.91
N ILE A 226 11.80 5.59 23.03
CA ILE A 226 11.18 4.27 23.00
C ILE A 226 12.04 3.34 22.16
N THR A 227 12.84 2.50 22.83
CA THR A 227 13.71 1.51 22.16
C THR A 227 13.01 0.19 21.85
N ALA A 228 11.98 -0.16 22.63
CA ALA A 228 11.17 -1.37 22.48
C ALA A 228 9.69 -0.97 22.48
N TYR A 229 8.86 -1.55 21.61
CA TYR A 229 7.46 -1.14 21.50
C TYR A 229 6.69 -1.27 22.82
N LYS A 230 6.98 -2.31 23.62
CA LYS A 230 6.39 -2.54 24.95
C LYS A 230 6.71 -1.46 25.99
N ASN A 231 7.67 -0.58 25.71
CA ASN A 231 7.99 0.55 26.59
C ASN A 231 7.03 1.75 26.39
N ALA A 232 6.21 1.71 25.33
CA ALA A 232 5.15 2.66 25.09
C ALA A 232 3.96 2.37 26.04
N PRO A 233 3.33 3.40 26.62
CA PRO A 233 2.33 3.23 27.67
C PRO A 233 1.04 2.54 27.21
N ASN A 234 0.66 2.71 25.94
CA ASN A 234 -0.53 2.10 25.35
C ASN A 234 -0.14 1.28 24.11
N PHE A 235 0.97 0.54 24.22
CA PHE A 235 1.49 -0.21 23.08
C PHE A 235 0.42 -1.11 22.45
N ILE A 236 0.37 -1.13 21.13
CA ILE A 236 -0.52 -2.03 20.39
C ILE A 236 0.25 -3.30 20.12
N ASP A 237 -0.30 -4.42 20.58
CA ASP A 237 0.20 -5.74 20.17
C ASP A 237 -0.44 -6.15 18.83
N TRP A 238 0.29 -6.95 18.06
CA TRP A 238 -0.25 -7.49 16.82
C TRP A 238 -0.98 -8.79 17.12
N PRO A 239 -2.12 -9.05 16.46
CA PRO A 239 -2.77 -10.35 16.57
C PRO A 239 -1.83 -11.45 16.07
N ASP A 240 -2.01 -12.67 16.58
CA ASP A 240 -1.22 -13.79 16.11
C ASP A 240 -1.45 -14.00 14.61
N THR A 241 -0.36 -14.24 13.88
CA THR A 241 -0.47 -14.44 12.44
C THR A 241 -1.11 -15.80 12.21
N PRO A 242 -2.23 -15.89 11.46
CA PRO A 242 -2.88 -17.17 11.25
C PRO A 242 -1.91 -18.15 10.60
N GLU A 243 -1.93 -19.40 11.06
CA GLU A 243 -1.04 -20.44 10.54
C GLU A 243 -1.29 -20.60 9.03
N LEU A 244 -0.25 -20.33 8.24
CA LEU A 244 -0.35 -20.40 6.80
C LEU A 244 -0.37 -21.87 6.34
N PRO A 245 -1.20 -22.21 5.34
CA PRO A 245 -1.10 -23.50 4.71
C PRO A 245 0.28 -23.64 4.05
N SER A 246 0.94 -24.77 4.32
CA SER A 246 2.14 -25.16 3.61
C SER A 246 1.76 -25.72 2.24
N PHE A 247 2.48 -25.30 1.20
CA PHE A 247 2.28 -25.78 -0.16
C PHE A 247 3.50 -26.61 -0.57
N GLU A 248 3.25 -27.76 -1.20
CA GLU A 248 4.29 -28.48 -1.91
C GLU A 248 4.67 -27.68 -3.17
N VAL A 249 5.92 -27.23 -3.22
CA VAL A 249 6.49 -26.52 -4.36
C VAL A 249 7.62 -27.35 -4.94
N VAL A 250 7.62 -27.51 -6.26
CA VAL A 250 8.73 -28.14 -6.98
C VAL A 250 9.79 -27.08 -7.27
N ILE A 251 10.96 -27.22 -6.66
CA ILE A 251 12.11 -26.33 -6.84
C ILE A 251 13.19 -27.09 -7.62
N TYR A 252 13.77 -26.44 -8.61
CA TYR A 252 14.82 -27.04 -9.44
C TYR A 252 16.21 -26.62 -8.95
N TYR A 253 16.86 -27.48 -8.15
CA TYR A 253 18.26 -27.27 -7.77
C TYR A 253 19.17 -28.00 -8.74
N GLY A 254 20.03 -27.25 -9.46
CA GLY A 254 20.95 -27.85 -10.44
C GLY A 254 20.25 -28.66 -11.53
N GLY A 255 19.02 -28.28 -11.90
CA GLY A 255 18.21 -28.97 -12.91
C GLY A 255 17.47 -30.23 -12.42
N LYS A 256 17.56 -30.58 -11.13
CA LYS A 256 16.78 -31.68 -10.54
C LYS A 256 15.57 -31.14 -9.77
N PRO A 257 14.35 -31.65 -10.02
CA PRO A 257 13.18 -31.26 -9.25
C PRO A 257 13.26 -31.84 -7.83
N THR A 258 13.11 -30.98 -6.84
CA THR A 258 12.93 -31.35 -5.43
C THR A 258 11.60 -30.78 -4.96
N THR A 259 10.75 -31.59 -4.34
CA THR A 259 9.53 -31.12 -3.70
C THR A 259 9.86 -30.63 -2.29
N GLU A 260 9.57 -29.38 -2.00
CA GLU A 260 9.71 -28.79 -0.66
C GLU A 260 8.37 -28.21 -0.18
N LEU A 261 8.10 -28.34 1.12
CA LEU A 261 6.99 -27.64 1.76
C LEU A 261 7.41 -26.20 2.02
N GLN A 262 6.79 -25.26 1.34
CA GLN A 262 7.00 -23.83 1.58
C GLN A 262 5.72 -23.18 2.09
N VAL A 263 5.90 -22.37 3.13
CA VAL A 263 4.89 -21.43 3.61
C VAL A 263 4.90 -20.22 2.67
N ARG A 264 3.78 -19.94 2.00
CA ARG A 264 3.67 -18.78 1.10
C ARG A 264 2.41 -17.97 1.37
N TRP A 265 2.58 -16.65 1.44
CA TRP A 265 1.51 -15.66 1.53
C TRP A 265 0.74 -15.48 0.20
N SER A 266 1.24 -16.05 -0.88
CA SER A 266 0.56 -16.08 -2.18
C SER A 266 0.98 -17.30 -2.99
N THR A 267 0.13 -17.69 -3.95
CA THR A 267 0.42 -18.78 -4.88
C THR A 267 -0.01 -18.41 -6.29
N GLU A 268 0.60 -19.01 -7.30
CA GLU A 268 0.28 -18.73 -8.70
C GLU A 268 -1.14 -19.23 -9.02
N ARG A 269 -1.92 -18.38 -9.70
CA ARG A 269 -3.30 -18.67 -10.10
C ARG A 269 -3.38 -19.97 -10.92
N LYS A 270 -2.46 -20.18 -11.86
CA LYS A 270 -2.40 -21.41 -12.65
C LYS A 270 -2.24 -22.68 -11.80
N MET A 271 -1.43 -22.65 -10.75
CA MET A 271 -1.24 -23.82 -9.86
C MET A 271 -2.53 -24.14 -9.09
N ARG A 272 -3.27 -23.11 -8.63
CA ARG A 272 -4.57 -23.31 -7.98
C ARG A 272 -5.58 -23.94 -8.93
N LEU A 273 -5.65 -23.45 -10.17
CA LEU A 273 -6.58 -23.95 -11.18
C LEU A 273 -6.23 -25.38 -11.61
N GLU A 274 -4.94 -25.72 -11.76
CA GLU A 274 -4.48 -27.10 -12.00
C GLU A 274 -4.92 -28.07 -10.89
N GLN A 275 -4.99 -27.59 -9.65
CA GLN A 275 -5.51 -28.34 -8.50
C GLN A 275 -7.05 -28.34 -8.41
N SER A 276 -7.76 -27.83 -9.41
CA SER A 276 -9.23 -27.66 -9.40
C SER A 276 -9.73 -26.84 -8.20
N LYS A 277 -8.88 -25.97 -7.65
CA LYS A 277 -9.28 -25.04 -6.58
C LYS A 277 -9.92 -23.81 -7.18
N THR A 278 -10.97 -23.33 -6.54
CA THR A 278 -11.60 -22.07 -6.91
C THR A 278 -10.62 -20.92 -6.71
N VAL A 279 -10.61 -19.98 -7.66
CA VAL A 279 -9.83 -18.75 -7.56
C VAL A 279 -10.80 -17.58 -7.65
N LEU A 280 -10.66 -16.64 -6.72
CA LEU A 280 -11.32 -15.36 -6.81
C LEU A 280 -10.76 -14.59 -8.01
N ASN A 281 -11.53 -14.47 -9.09
CA ASN A 281 -11.10 -13.73 -10.26
C ASN A 281 -11.41 -12.24 -10.10
N TRP A 282 -10.39 -11.45 -9.75
CA TRP A 282 -10.52 -10.02 -9.51
C TRP A 282 -9.92 -9.21 -10.66
N GLN A 283 -10.47 -9.38 -11.87
CA GLN A 283 -10.04 -8.64 -13.05
C GLN A 283 -10.95 -7.45 -13.30
N ARG A 284 -10.36 -6.34 -13.75
CA ARG A 284 -11.11 -5.14 -14.15
C ARG A 284 -11.10 -4.97 -15.67
N PRO A 285 -12.10 -4.25 -16.23
CA PRO A 285 -11.99 -3.71 -17.57
C PRO A 285 -10.73 -2.84 -17.71
N PRO A 286 -10.14 -2.72 -18.92
CA PRO A 286 -8.98 -1.85 -19.17
C PRO A 286 -9.17 -0.43 -18.63
N GLN A 287 -8.15 0.12 -17.96
CA GLN A 287 -8.25 1.40 -17.24
C GLN A 287 -8.59 2.57 -18.17
N SER A 288 -8.11 2.58 -19.42
CA SER A 288 -8.53 3.54 -20.45
C SER A 288 -10.02 3.60 -20.74
N LYS A 289 -10.77 2.54 -20.42
CA LYS A 289 -12.23 2.51 -20.59
C LYS A 289 -12.96 3.14 -19.40
N LEU A 290 -12.24 3.44 -18.33
CA LEU A 290 -12.78 4.05 -17.12
C LEU A 290 -12.65 5.56 -17.20
N LYS A 291 -13.76 6.26 -17.00
CA LYS A 291 -13.81 7.71 -16.88
C LYS A 291 -13.83 8.09 -15.40
N PRO A 292 -13.33 9.30 -15.05
CA PRO A 292 -13.49 9.83 -13.70
C PRO A 292 -14.97 9.80 -13.28
N GLY A 293 -15.26 9.12 -12.17
CA GLY A 293 -16.62 8.95 -11.64
C GLY A 293 -17.38 7.72 -12.14
N ASP A 294 -16.81 6.92 -13.05
CA ASP A 294 -17.36 5.60 -13.39
C ASP A 294 -17.32 4.72 -12.14
N ARG A 295 -18.39 3.94 -11.94
CA ARG A 295 -18.52 2.99 -10.85
C ARG A 295 -18.59 1.59 -11.42
N ILE A 296 -17.85 0.67 -10.81
CA ILE A 296 -17.80 -0.72 -11.25
C ILE A 296 -18.24 -1.58 -10.07
N LEU A 297 -19.16 -2.52 -10.34
CA LEU A 297 -19.46 -3.59 -9.40
C LEU A 297 -18.28 -4.54 -9.31
N GLU A 298 -18.24 -5.35 -8.25
CA GLU A 298 -17.22 -6.38 -8.11
C GLU A 298 -17.15 -7.37 -9.29
N THR A 299 -18.26 -7.50 -10.05
CA THR A 299 -18.41 -8.33 -11.25
C THR A 299 -17.69 -7.77 -12.47
N GLY A 300 -17.23 -6.51 -12.41
CA GLY A 300 -16.71 -5.79 -13.56
C GLY A 300 -17.80 -5.07 -14.38
N GLU A 301 -19.07 -5.13 -13.94
CA GLU A 301 -20.18 -4.43 -14.60
C GLU A 301 -20.16 -2.92 -14.29
N PHE A 302 -20.37 -2.12 -15.33
CA PHE A 302 -20.47 -0.66 -15.22
C PHE A 302 -21.84 -0.25 -14.69
N ILE A 303 -21.85 0.56 -13.63
CA ILE A 303 -23.06 1.24 -13.19
C ILE A 303 -23.07 2.64 -13.80
N THR A 304 -23.88 2.82 -14.85
CA THR A 304 -24.21 4.17 -15.33
C THR A 304 -25.31 4.74 -14.43
N ARG A 305 -25.06 5.86 -13.77
CA ARG A 305 -26.12 6.52 -13.00
C ARG A 305 -27.20 7.07 -13.94
N ALA A 306 -28.46 6.88 -13.54
CA ALA A 306 -29.58 7.70 -13.96
C ALA A 306 -29.46 9.13 -13.40
#